data_AF-A0A8W8MF87-F1
#
_entry.id   AF-A0A8W8MF87-F1
#
_cell.length_a   1.000
_cell.length_b   1.000
_cell.length_c   1.000
_cell.angle_alpha   90.00
_cell.angle_beta   90.00
_cell.angle_gamma   90.00
#
_symmetry.space_group_name_H-M   'P 1'
#
loop_
_entity.id
_entity.type
_entity.pdbx_description
1 polymer ?
#
loop_
_entity_poly.entity_id
_entity_poly.type
_entity_poly.pdbx_seq_one_letter_code
_entity_poly.pdbx_strand_id
1 'polypeptide(L)'
;MLGEGRHYGIHQQSKYSVRSPCYKQPRGRGQFGERDLVRQAKDYLRCSSYHPVNFQKPHVHFAFYNQVTHPMASCLEGLGISVSGERVEVDEATANQISLACISSDEDSQGSSSSSESDDDSLEEDCESVHCEVFQPKKQPSVKHSGGPSSDKEPPSTSLQSKKDFIFRDMDLVKSLVSSMPSFDCLSEDLCKDDCSSSSSVIDKVNLDITSLITLVSSVTNGGCHFDFSEKVLAMQASEERREPVLPKLKKFLQGKKMYVCQTALDDFRSILDTLGGPGEKKRAEDLLSRVTIVEDDPSDRTKDMPYSLKIRDRSKVIFGTGDKLQAVTVTANSSFVRAAQHQGVSFAVHLHPSRALTEEKEKNAIPLSRDN
;
A
#
# COMPACT_ATOMS: atom_id res chain seq x y z
N MET A 1 -29.96 38.29 -44.01
CA MET A 1 -28.70 38.51 -43.26
C MET A 1 -28.80 37.70 -41.98
N LEU A 2 -28.26 36.48 -42.00
CA LEU A 2 -28.20 35.56 -40.87
C LEU A 2 -26.71 35.28 -40.64
N GLY A 3 -26.23 35.54 -39.43
CA GLY A 3 -24.90 35.18 -38.98
C GLY A 3 -25.01 34.04 -37.97
N GLU A 4 -24.35 32.92 -38.24
CA GLU A 4 -24.17 31.83 -37.29
C GLU A 4 -22.69 31.48 -37.21
N GLY A 5 -22.06 31.82 -36.08
CA GLY A 5 -20.75 31.33 -35.68
C GLY A 5 -20.92 29.97 -34.98
N ARG A 6 -20.22 28.94 -35.48
CA ARG A 6 -20.20 27.61 -34.86
C ARG A 6 -19.01 27.52 -33.89
N HIS A 7 -19.31 27.37 -32.60
CA HIS A 7 -18.36 26.91 -31.59
C HIS A 7 -18.19 25.38 -31.71
N TYR A 8 -16.96 24.92 -31.90
CA TYR A 8 -16.61 23.50 -31.80
C TYR A 8 -16.11 23.21 -30.37
N GLY A 9 -16.91 22.48 -29.59
CA GLY A 9 -16.52 21.96 -28.28
C GLY A 9 -15.96 20.54 -28.41
N ILE A 10 -14.71 20.32 -28.00
CA ILE A 10 -14.08 19.00 -27.97
C ILE A 10 -14.38 18.35 -26.61
N HIS A 11 -15.19 17.29 -26.62
CA HIS A 11 -15.47 16.46 -25.44
C HIS A 11 -14.43 15.34 -25.32
N GLN A 12 -13.59 15.36 -24.29
CA GLN A 12 -12.75 14.21 -23.89
C GLN A 12 -13.27 13.58 -22.59
N GLN A 13 -13.61 12.30 -22.64
CA GLN A 13 -13.82 11.45 -21.46
C GLN A 13 -12.50 10.75 -21.14
N SER A 14 -11.95 10.94 -19.94
CA SER A 14 -10.82 10.15 -19.43
C SER A 14 -11.29 9.27 -18.27
N LYS A 15 -10.97 7.97 -18.36
CA LYS A 15 -11.08 6.99 -17.26
C LYS A 15 -9.69 6.73 -16.71
N TYR A 16 -9.51 6.88 -15.41
CA TYR A 16 -8.23 6.68 -14.72
C TYR A 16 -8.20 5.33 -14.00
N SER A 17 -7.06 4.63 -14.06
CA SER A 17 -6.78 3.43 -13.27
C SER A 17 -5.46 3.62 -12.53
N VAL A 18 -5.54 3.78 -11.21
CA VAL A 18 -4.38 3.78 -10.31
C VAL A 18 -4.32 2.40 -9.65
N ARG A 19 -3.31 1.59 -9.96
CA ARG A 19 -3.05 0.35 -9.23
C ARG A 19 -2.15 0.64 -8.02
N SER A 20 -2.78 1.05 -6.93
CA SER A 20 -2.25 0.95 -5.56
C SER A 20 -3.44 0.74 -4.61
N PRO A 21 -3.32 -0.05 -3.52
CA PRO A 21 -4.48 -0.61 -2.83
C PRO A 21 -5.32 0.39 -2.01
N CYS A 22 -4.96 1.68 -1.98
CA CYS A 22 -5.47 2.62 -0.97
C CYS A 22 -6.32 3.78 -1.51
N TYR A 23 -6.62 3.87 -2.82
CA TYR A 23 -7.50 4.93 -3.31
C TYR A 23 -8.86 4.39 -3.76
N LYS A 24 -9.91 4.82 -3.03
CA LYS A 24 -11.31 4.70 -3.48
C LYS A 24 -11.41 5.31 -4.87
N GLN A 25 -11.88 4.52 -5.83
CA GLN A 25 -12.27 4.98 -7.15
C GLN A 25 -13.31 6.12 -7.02
N PRO A 26 -13.02 7.33 -7.52
CA PRO A 26 -14.06 8.34 -7.67
C PRO A 26 -15.03 7.83 -8.74
N ARG A 27 -16.23 7.43 -8.31
CA ARG A 27 -17.34 7.21 -9.25
C ARG A 27 -17.67 8.57 -9.87
N GLY A 28 -17.20 8.77 -11.09
CA GLY A 28 -17.40 10.00 -11.86
C GLY A 28 -18.89 10.30 -12.02
N ARG A 29 -19.37 11.29 -11.25
CA ARG A 29 -20.47 12.16 -11.66
C ARG A 29 -19.84 13.52 -11.87
N GLY A 30 -19.41 13.76 -13.10
CA GLY A 30 -18.56 14.87 -13.50
C GLY A 30 -19.33 16.16 -13.74
N GLN A 31 -18.99 17.20 -12.98
CA GLN A 31 -18.71 18.49 -13.59
C GLN A 31 -17.19 18.51 -13.80
N PHE A 32 -16.74 18.09 -14.99
CA PHE A 32 -15.33 18.12 -15.38
C PHE A 32 -15.16 19.17 -16.47
N GLY A 33 -14.89 20.39 -16.01
CA GLY A 33 -14.22 21.46 -16.73
C GLY A 33 -13.30 22.12 -15.71
N GLU A 34 -12.07 22.46 -16.09
CA GLU A 34 -11.12 23.24 -15.27
C GLU A 34 -10.49 22.56 -14.03
N ARG A 35 -10.07 21.29 -14.15
CA ARG A 35 -8.86 20.88 -13.41
C ARG A 35 -7.74 20.70 -14.40
N ASP A 36 -6.80 21.64 -14.35
CA ASP A 36 -5.59 21.67 -15.17
C ASP A 36 -4.80 20.35 -14.99
N LEU A 37 -4.56 19.65 -16.10
CA LEU A 37 -3.80 18.40 -16.13
C LEU A 37 -2.42 18.56 -15.50
N VAL A 38 -1.82 19.75 -15.63
CA VAL A 38 -0.53 20.11 -15.06
C VAL A 38 -0.63 20.13 -13.53
N ARG A 39 -1.69 20.73 -12.97
CA ARG A 39 -1.97 20.69 -11.53
C ARG A 39 -2.16 19.27 -11.02
N GLN A 40 -2.93 18.45 -11.75
CA GLN A 40 -3.12 17.04 -11.39
C GLN A 40 -1.80 16.24 -11.43
N ALA A 41 -0.95 16.50 -12.43
CA ALA A 41 0.40 15.98 -12.53
C ALA A 41 1.25 16.32 -11.31
N LYS A 42 1.25 17.60 -10.89
CA LYS A 42 1.92 18.06 -9.67
C LYS A 42 1.40 17.35 -8.42
N ASP A 43 0.09 17.17 -8.30
CA ASP A 43 -0.50 16.43 -7.18
C ASP A 43 -0.01 14.97 -7.13
N TYR A 44 0.09 14.29 -8.28
CA TYR A 44 0.64 12.92 -8.32
C TYR A 44 2.13 12.88 -7.99
N LEU A 45 2.92 13.83 -8.50
CA LEU A 45 4.35 13.92 -8.18
C LEU A 45 4.57 14.21 -6.68
N ARG A 46 3.76 15.09 -6.11
CA ARG A 46 3.74 15.37 -4.67
C ARG A 46 3.38 14.10 -3.88
N CYS A 47 2.29 13.43 -4.24
CA CYS A 47 1.90 12.15 -3.64
C CYS A 47 2.98 11.08 -3.74
N SER A 48 3.63 10.91 -4.90
CA SER A 48 4.70 9.92 -5.07
C SER A 48 5.89 10.20 -4.15
N SER A 49 6.17 11.48 -3.86
CA SER A 49 7.27 11.87 -2.97
C SER A 49 6.99 11.53 -1.50
N TYR A 50 5.72 11.60 -1.08
CA TYR A 50 5.30 11.24 0.29
C TYR A 50 5.13 9.73 0.51
N HIS A 51 5.02 8.94 -0.57
CA HIS A 51 4.75 7.51 -0.49
C HIS A 51 5.82 6.70 -1.25
N PRO A 52 7.08 6.70 -0.77
CA PRO A 52 8.13 5.89 -1.36
C PRO A 52 7.82 4.39 -1.23
N VAL A 53 8.13 3.63 -2.27
CA VAL A 53 8.05 2.16 -2.28
C VAL A 53 9.48 1.64 -2.23
N ASN A 54 9.81 0.84 -1.21
CA ASN A 54 11.18 0.32 -1.03
C ASN A 54 12.24 1.44 -1.04
N PHE A 55 11.93 2.55 -0.37
CA PHE A 55 12.77 3.76 -0.26
C PHE A 55 12.99 4.52 -1.57
N GLN A 56 12.28 4.15 -2.64
CA GLN A 56 12.35 4.80 -3.93
C GLN A 56 11.04 5.54 -4.22
N LYS A 57 11.16 6.78 -4.69
CA LYS A 57 10.01 7.57 -5.16
C LYS A 57 9.41 6.89 -6.39
N PRO A 58 8.11 6.55 -6.40
CA PRO A 58 7.46 5.99 -7.57
C PRO A 58 7.52 6.93 -8.77
N HIS A 59 7.70 6.37 -9.95
CA HIS A 59 7.66 7.12 -11.20
C HIS A 59 6.20 7.31 -11.64
N VAL A 60 5.83 8.53 -12.02
CA VAL A 60 4.47 8.86 -12.48
C VAL A 60 4.44 8.76 -14.01
N HIS A 61 3.49 7.98 -14.55
CA HIS A 61 3.31 7.78 -15.98
C HIS A 61 1.88 8.15 -16.39
N PHE A 62 1.75 9.02 -17.38
CA PHE A 62 0.46 9.41 -17.97
C PHE A 62 0.27 8.70 -19.30
N ALA A 63 -0.88 8.06 -19.48
CA ALA A 63 -1.26 7.38 -20.71
C ALA A 63 -2.48 8.07 -21.34
N PHE A 64 -2.32 8.61 -22.54
CA PHE A 64 -3.33 9.33 -23.30
C PHE A 64 -3.90 8.43 -24.41
N TYR A 65 -5.21 8.21 -24.35
CA TYR A 65 -5.94 7.36 -25.30
C TYR A 65 -6.52 8.13 -26.49
N ASN A 66 -6.82 9.41 -26.29
CA ASN A 66 -7.44 10.29 -27.29
C ASN A 66 -6.45 11.36 -27.77
N GLN A 67 -5.20 10.92 -27.99
CA GLN A 67 -4.06 11.77 -28.32
C GLN A 67 -3.70 12.80 -27.24
N VAL A 68 -2.50 13.36 -27.35
CA VAL A 68 -2.02 14.47 -26.52
C VAL A 68 -1.32 15.49 -27.41
N THR A 69 -1.55 16.78 -27.19
CA THR A 69 -0.85 17.79 -27.98
C THR A 69 0.64 17.77 -27.67
N HIS A 70 1.49 17.96 -28.69
CA HIS A 70 2.95 18.01 -28.49
C HIS A 70 3.38 18.97 -27.37
N PRO A 71 2.86 20.23 -27.27
CA PRO A 71 3.22 21.13 -26.18
C PRO A 71 2.78 20.63 -24.80
N MET A 72 1.60 20.00 -24.67
CA MET A 72 1.15 19.44 -23.39
C MET A 72 1.99 18.24 -22.95
N ALA A 73 2.32 17.33 -23.88
CA ALA A 73 3.20 16.21 -23.59
C ALA A 73 4.59 16.69 -23.15
N SER A 74 5.16 17.65 -23.86
CA SER A 74 6.46 18.24 -23.54
C SER A 74 6.44 18.94 -22.17
N CYS A 75 5.34 19.62 -21.84
CA CYS A 75 5.12 20.25 -20.55
C CYS A 75 5.08 19.22 -19.41
N LEU A 76 4.34 18.13 -19.55
CA LEU A 76 4.30 17.05 -18.56
C LEU A 76 5.66 16.34 -18.42
N GLU A 77 6.37 16.13 -19.53
CA GLU A 77 7.73 15.57 -19.53
C GLU A 77 8.73 16.50 -18.83
N GLY A 78 8.57 17.81 -19.00
CA GLY A 78 9.33 18.84 -18.27
C GLY A 78 9.14 18.78 -16.76
N LEU A 79 7.97 18.30 -16.28
CA LEU A 79 7.72 18.06 -14.84
C LEU A 79 8.32 16.74 -14.33
N GLY A 80 8.91 15.92 -15.21
CA GLY A 80 9.43 14.59 -14.87
C GLY A 80 8.37 13.48 -14.91
N ILE A 81 7.29 13.66 -15.68
CA ILE A 81 6.28 12.63 -15.93
C ILE A 81 6.57 11.98 -17.28
N SER A 82 6.59 10.65 -17.32
CA SER A 82 6.61 9.97 -18.62
C SER A 82 5.22 10.06 -19.25
N VAL A 83 5.17 10.24 -20.56
CA VAL A 83 3.93 10.35 -21.31
C VAL A 83 3.89 9.32 -22.43
N SER A 84 2.83 8.52 -22.47
CA SER A 84 2.52 7.59 -23.56
C SER A 84 1.21 7.97 -24.24
N GLY A 85 1.13 7.79 -25.56
CA GLY A 85 -0.02 8.14 -26.37
C GLY A 85 0.38 8.75 -27.71
N GLU A 86 -0.55 8.77 -28.66
CA GLU A 86 -0.35 9.42 -29.96
C GLU A 86 -0.26 10.95 -29.79
N ARG A 87 0.76 11.59 -30.40
CA ARG A 87 0.98 13.04 -30.29
C ARG A 87 0.39 13.78 -31.48
N VAL A 88 -0.28 14.89 -31.21
CA VAL A 88 -0.90 15.73 -32.24
C VAL A 88 -0.30 17.14 -32.24
N GLU A 89 -0.04 17.67 -33.43
CA GLU A 89 0.39 19.05 -33.63
C GLU A 89 -0.80 20.01 -33.56
N VAL A 90 -0.55 21.21 -33.05
CA VAL A 90 -1.54 22.29 -32.98
C VAL A 90 -0.97 23.56 -33.60
N ASP A 91 -1.82 24.51 -33.96
CA ASP A 91 -1.36 25.80 -34.46
C ASP A 91 -0.51 26.55 -33.42
N GLU A 92 0.36 27.43 -33.89
CA GLU A 92 1.33 28.13 -33.05
C GLU A 92 0.67 29.00 -31.96
N ALA A 93 -0.49 29.59 -32.25
CA ALA A 93 -1.22 30.39 -31.26
C ALA A 93 -1.75 29.50 -30.12
N THR A 94 -2.33 28.34 -30.44
CA THR A 94 -2.77 27.35 -29.45
C THR A 94 -1.59 26.74 -28.70
N ALA A 95 -0.47 26.44 -29.37
CA ALA A 95 0.73 25.92 -28.73
C ALA A 95 1.30 26.87 -27.69
N ASN A 96 1.34 28.17 -28.01
CA ASN A 96 1.80 29.22 -27.10
C ASN A 96 0.87 29.37 -25.89
N GLN A 97 -0.46 29.29 -26.10
CA GLN A 97 -1.43 29.33 -25.00
C GLN A 97 -1.28 28.14 -24.05
N ILE A 98 -1.11 26.93 -24.58
CA ILE A 98 -0.90 25.71 -23.76
C ILE A 98 0.41 25.81 -22.97
N SER A 99 1.48 26.26 -23.61
CA SER A 99 2.79 26.40 -22.97
C SER A 99 2.75 27.46 -21.87
N LEU A 100 2.05 28.58 -22.09
CA LEU A 100 1.87 29.61 -21.08
C LEU A 100 1.02 29.12 -19.90
N ALA A 101 -0.06 28.39 -20.17
CA ALA A 101 -0.92 27.80 -19.13
C ALA A 101 -0.11 26.86 -18.23
N CYS A 102 0.74 26.02 -18.83
CA CYS A 102 1.64 25.11 -18.13
C CYS A 102 2.58 25.80 -17.12
N ILE A 103 3.04 27.02 -17.43
CA ILE A 103 3.93 27.81 -16.58
C ILE A 103 3.13 28.59 -15.53
N SER A 104 1.96 29.13 -15.91
CA SER A 104 1.14 29.96 -15.02
C SER A 104 0.59 29.21 -13.81
N SER A 105 0.50 27.88 -13.88
CA SER A 105 0.07 27.01 -12.78
C SER A 105 1.11 26.86 -11.65
N ASP A 106 2.21 27.62 -11.67
CA ASP A 106 3.22 27.72 -10.60
C ASP A 106 2.99 28.89 -9.63
N GLU A 107 2.14 29.87 -9.97
CA GLU A 107 1.88 31.04 -9.12
C GLU A 107 0.70 30.77 -8.15
N ASP A 108 0.98 30.07 -7.05
CA ASP A 108 0.10 30.13 -5.87
C ASP A 108 0.12 31.57 -5.34
N SER A 109 -0.98 32.28 -5.55
CA SER A 109 -1.23 33.63 -5.06
C SER A 109 -1.07 33.73 -3.53
N GLN A 110 0.11 34.13 -3.07
CA GLN A 110 0.30 34.79 -1.77
C GLN A 110 -0.21 36.23 -1.91
N GLY A 111 -1.54 36.37 -1.91
CA GLY A 111 -2.23 37.65 -1.94
C GLY A 111 -3.05 37.85 -0.67
N SER A 112 -2.42 38.29 0.42
CA SER A 112 -3.14 38.96 1.50
C SER A 112 -2.54 40.35 1.68
N SER A 113 -3.16 41.30 0.99
CA SER A 113 -3.00 42.73 1.19
C SER A 113 -3.29 43.09 2.65
N SER A 114 -2.41 43.92 3.21
CA SER A 114 -2.63 44.61 4.48
C SER A 114 -3.86 45.50 4.41
N SER A 115 -4.77 45.34 5.37
CA SER A 115 -5.58 46.43 5.89
C SER A 115 -5.80 46.18 7.37
N SER A 116 -5.02 46.90 8.17
CA SER A 116 -5.30 47.19 9.58
C SER A 116 -6.67 47.87 9.69
N GLU A 117 -7.49 47.46 10.67
CA GLU A 117 -8.13 48.33 11.68
C GLU A 117 -8.34 47.51 12.96
N SER A 118 -8.23 48.19 14.09
CA SER A 118 -8.09 47.68 15.45
C SER A 118 -9.41 47.70 16.25
N ASP A 119 -9.30 47.20 17.50
CA ASP A 119 -10.20 47.36 18.67
C ASP A 119 -11.01 46.08 18.97
N ASP A 120 -10.55 45.24 19.91
CA ASP A 120 -10.73 45.28 21.38
C ASP A 120 -12.11 44.74 21.80
N ASP A 121 -12.16 43.51 22.35
CA ASP A 121 -12.56 43.30 23.75
C ASP A 121 -12.45 41.82 24.16
N SER A 122 -12.52 41.64 25.47
CA SER A 122 -12.03 40.57 26.34
C SER A 122 -12.93 39.32 26.51
N LEU A 123 -12.30 38.24 27.03
CA LEU A 123 -12.78 37.22 28.00
C LEU A 123 -12.72 35.73 27.58
N GLU A 124 -11.81 35.04 28.28
CA GLU A 124 -11.83 33.73 28.97
C GLU A 124 -12.53 32.47 28.40
N GLU A 125 -11.83 31.36 28.66
CA GLU A 125 -12.11 29.96 28.35
C GLU A 125 -13.35 29.43 29.06
N ASP A 126 -14.15 28.61 28.37
CA ASP A 126 -14.71 27.36 28.89
C ASP A 126 -15.47 26.61 27.79
N CYS A 127 -15.08 25.37 27.49
CA CYS A 127 -16.04 24.38 27.01
C CYS A 127 -15.75 23.00 27.60
N GLU A 128 -16.48 22.70 28.67
CA GLU A 128 -16.67 21.36 29.17
C GLU A 128 -17.42 20.48 28.16
N SER A 129 -17.04 19.21 28.24
CA SER A 129 -17.61 17.98 27.68
C SER A 129 -19.09 17.96 27.29
N VAL A 130 -19.41 17.36 26.14
CA VAL A 130 -20.59 16.50 26.01
C VAL A 130 -20.30 15.25 25.16
N HIS A 131 -20.58 14.11 25.78
CA HIS A 131 -20.70 12.77 25.21
C HIS A 131 -21.47 12.71 23.88
N CYS A 132 -21.07 11.82 22.97
CA CYS A 132 -21.98 11.25 21.97
C CYS A 132 -21.96 9.72 22.05
N GLU A 133 -23.14 9.18 22.33
CA GLU A 133 -23.42 7.76 22.56
C GLU A 133 -23.42 6.92 21.28
N VAL A 134 -23.13 5.64 21.53
CA VAL A 134 -22.99 4.52 20.61
C VAL A 134 -24.35 4.11 20.04
N PHE A 135 -24.48 4.04 18.71
CA PHE A 135 -25.65 3.44 18.05
C PHE A 135 -25.39 1.96 17.71
N GLN A 136 -26.12 1.06 18.35
CA GLN A 136 -26.13 -0.38 18.09
C GLN A 136 -27.20 -0.78 17.05
N PRO A 137 -26.98 -1.82 16.21
CA PRO A 137 -27.97 -2.28 15.23
C PRO A 137 -29.00 -3.24 15.86
N LYS A 138 -30.30 -2.95 15.67
CA LYS A 138 -31.42 -3.81 16.08
C LYS A 138 -31.87 -4.75 14.95
N LYS A 139 -32.10 -6.00 15.34
CA LYS A 139 -32.73 -7.11 14.58
C LYS A 139 -34.16 -6.77 14.14
N GLN A 140 -34.61 -7.35 13.02
CA GLN A 140 -36.03 -7.48 12.71
C GLN A 140 -36.45 -8.95 12.55
N PRO A 141 -37.73 -9.30 12.82
CA PRO A 141 -38.18 -10.66 13.03
C PRO A 141 -38.90 -11.29 11.82
N SER A 142 -38.96 -12.62 11.90
CA SER A 142 -39.66 -13.58 11.05
C SER A 142 -41.18 -13.54 11.16
N VAL A 143 -41.89 -13.75 10.05
CA VAL A 143 -43.32 -14.18 10.01
C VAL A 143 -43.47 -15.33 9.02
N LYS A 144 -44.23 -16.37 9.42
CA LYS A 144 -44.66 -17.54 8.63
C LYS A 144 -46.18 -17.47 8.37
N HIS A 145 -46.64 -17.99 7.23
CA HIS A 145 -47.90 -18.75 6.98
C HIS A 145 -47.96 -19.05 5.45
N SER A 146 -47.79 -20.28 4.94
CA SER A 146 -48.65 -21.49 4.87
C SER A 146 -49.50 -21.61 3.58
N GLY A 147 -49.31 -22.70 2.80
CA GLY A 147 -50.27 -23.27 1.82
C GLY A 147 -49.76 -23.47 0.37
N GLY A 148 -49.62 -24.73 -0.10
CA GLY A 148 -49.49 -25.10 -1.54
C GLY A 148 -50.82 -25.60 -2.14
N PRO A 149 -50.89 -26.37 -3.26
CA PRO A 149 -49.88 -26.74 -4.28
C PRO A 149 -50.36 -26.66 -5.78
N SER A 150 -49.48 -27.03 -6.73
CA SER A 150 -49.70 -27.75 -8.02
C SER A 150 -49.49 -27.08 -9.41
N SER A 151 -48.69 -27.81 -10.22
CA SER A 151 -48.66 -28.12 -11.68
C SER A 151 -48.49 -27.08 -12.81
N ASP A 152 -47.45 -27.35 -13.62
CA ASP A 152 -47.42 -27.50 -15.10
C ASP A 152 -47.45 -26.33 -16.10
N LYS A 153 -46.49 -26.43 -17.06
CA LYS A 153 -46.45 -26.01 -18.48
C LYS A 153 -45.78 -24.68 -18.92
N GLU A 154 -44.75 -24.80 -19.75
CA GLU A 154 -44.38 -23.88 -20.85
C GLU A 154 -45.23 -24.18 -22.13
N PRO A 155 -45.06 -23.48 -23.28
CA PRO A 155 -45.23 -22.05 -23.63
C PRO A 155 -46.26 -21.90 -24.81
N PRO A 156 -46.48 -20.75 -25.51
CA PRO A 156 -45.62 -20.35 -26.64
C PRO A 156 -45.56 -18.82 -27.02
N SER A 157 -44.67 -18.56 -27.97
CA SER A 157 -44.36 -17.39 -28.83
C SER A 157 -45.46 -16.38 -29.21
N THR A 158 -45.08 -15.11 -29.41
CA THR A 158 -45.07 -14.42 -30.74
C THR A 158 -44.52 -12.98 -30.68
N SER A 159 -44.07 -12.53 -31.85
CA SER A 159 -43.22 -11.39 -32.22
C SER A 159 -43.73 -9.97 -31.94
N LEU A 160 -42.79 -9.04 -31.77
CA LEU A 160 -42.87 -7.68 -32.34
C LEU A 160 -41.46 -7.16 -32.67
N GLN A 161 -40.96 -7.62 -33.82
CA GLN A 161 -39.87 -7.01 -34.58
C GLN A 161 -40.36 -5.69 -35.18
N SER A 162 -40.18 -4.59 -34.45
CA SER A 162 -40.16 -3.24 -35.06
C SER A 162 -39.38 -2.18 -34.25
N LYS A 163 -38.69 -2.58 -33.16
CA LYS A 163 -37.86 -1.67 -32.35
C LYS A 163 -36.35 -1.87 -32.51
N LYS A 164 -35.90 -2.67 -33.48
CA LYS A 164 -34.47 -2.98 -33.67
C LYS A 164 -33.71 -1.96 -34.54
N ASP A 165 -34.39 -1.07 -35.24
CA ASP A 165 -33.72 -0.18 -36.19
C ASP A 165 -33.30 1.19 -35.62
N PHE A 166 -33.64 1.49 -34.35
CA PHE A 166 -33.21 2.72 -33.68
C PHE A 166 -32.01 2.55 -32.74
N ILE A 167 -31.56 1.30 -32.50
CA ILE A 167 -30.45 0.99 -31.57
C ILE A 167 -29.13 0.69 -32.31
N PHE A 168 -29.16 0.52 -33.64
CA PHE A 168 -27.99 0.03 -34.38
C PHE A 168 -26.95 1.10 -34.79
N ARG A 169 -27.20 2.39 -34.57
CA ARG A 169 -26.22 3.46 -34.85
C ARG A 169 -25.29 3.79 -33.68
N ASP A 170 -25.60 3.31 -32.46
CA ASP A 170 -24.79 3.59 -31.26
C ASP A 170 -23.64 2.60 -31.03
N MET A 171 -23.64 1.44 -31.70
CA MET A 171 -22.59 0.43 -31.49
C MET A 171 -21.25 0.76 -32.15
N ASP A 172 -21.23 1.59 -33.20
CA ASP A 172 -19.99 2.00 -33.87
C ASP A 172 -19.26 3.13 -33.12
N LEU A 173 -20.00 4.01 -32.44
CA LEU A 173 -19.43 5.05 -31.58
C LEU A 173 -18.81 4.43 -30.31
N VAL A 174 -19.48 3.43 -29.74
CA VAL A 174 -18.95 2.68 -28.58
C VAL A 174 -17.72 1.86 -29.00
N LYS A 175 -17.70 1.24 -30.19
CA LYS A 175 -16.50 0.52 -30.70
C LYS A 175 -15.28 1.43 -30.87
N SER A 176 -15.47 2.67 -31.31
CA SER A 176 -14.40 3.68 -31.40
C SER A 176 -13.87 4.08 -30.01
N LEU A 177 -14.75 4.19 -29.01
CA LEU A 177 -14.40 4.49 -27.61
C LEU A 177 -13.79 3.30 -26.85
N VAL A 178 -13.83 2.08 -27.41
CA VAL A 178 -13.18 0.88 -26.86
C VAL A 178 -11.98 0.46 -27.73
N SER A 179 -11.29 1.40 -28.38
CA SER A 179 -9.91 1.17 -28.80
C SER A 179 -9.18 0.59 -27.58
N SER A 180 -8.81 -0.69 -27.70
CA SER A 180 -8.24 -1.49 -26.63
C SER A 180 -7.14 -0.71 -25.94
N MET A 181 -6.99 -0.90 -24.62
CA MET A 181 -5.81 -0.42 -23.92
C MET A 181 -4.58 -0.71 -24.78
N PRO A 182 -3.72 0.28 -25.09
CA PRO A 182 -2.47 -0.04 -25.75
C PRO A 182 -1.84 -1.15 -24.91
N SER A 183 -1.44 -2.25 -25.55
CA SER A 183 -0.78 -3.32 -24.83
C SER A 183 0.48 -2.70 -24.25
N PHE A 184 0.45 -2.43 -22.95
CA PHE A 184 1.67 -2.32 -22.22
C PHE A 184 2.27 -3.72 -22.31
N ASP A 185 3.35 -3.85 -23.07
CA ASP A 185 4.37 -4.80 -22.70
C ASP A 185 4.74 -4.40 -21.27
N CYS A 186 4.13 -5.12 -20.34
CA CYS A 186 4.48 -4.98 -18.97
C CYS A 186 5.96 -5.32 -18.93
N LEU A 187 6.81 -4.35 -18.60
CA LEU A 187 8.22 -4.61 -18.26
C LEU A 187 8.36 -5.52 -17.01
N SER A 188 7.30 -6.24 -16.63
CA SER A 188 7.29 -7.32 -15.66
C SER A 188 7.00 -8.69 -16.25
N GLU A 189 6.56 -8.86 -17.50
CA GLU A 189 6.29 -10.21 -18.04
C GLU A 189 7.57 -10.94 -18.49
N ASP A 190 8.62 -10.21 -18.89
CA ASP A 190 9.97 -10.77 -19.06
C ASP A 190 10.73 -10.94 -17.73
N LEU A 191 10.16 -10.53 -16.59
CA LEU A 191 10.70 -10.80 -15.25
C LEU A 191 10.04 -12.00 -14.57
N CYS A 192 9.09 -12.67 -15.23
CA CYS A 192 8.28 -13.71 -14.59
C CYS A 192 8.49 -15.13 -15.14
N LYS A 193 9.45 -15.37 -16.04
CA LYS A 193 9.65 -16.73 -16.59
C LYS A 193 11.05 -17.30 -16.70
N ASP A 194 12.12 -16.58 -16.39
CA ASP A 194 13.44 -17.19 -16.25
C ASP A 194 14.15 -16.66 -15.01
N ASP A 195 14.58 -17.57 -14.14
CA ASP A 195 15.39 -17.41 -12.93
C ASP A 195 15.20 -16.10 -12.12
N CYS A 196 14.65 -16.24 -10.90
CA CYS A 196 14.47 -15.17 -9.90
C CYS A 196 15.77 -14.60 -9.30
N SER A 197 16.82 -14.45 -10.09
CA SER A 197 18.17 -14.07 -9.67
C SER A 197 18.63 -12.67 -10.12
N SER A 198 17.79 -11.79 -10.69
CA SER A 198 18.29 -10.51 -11.24
C SER A 198 17.51 -9.21 -10.93
N SER A 199 16.67 -9.19 -9.87
CA SER A 199 16.25 -7.92 -9.21
C SER A 199 16.82 -7.75 -7.79
N SER A 200 17.80 -8.58 -7.44
CA SER A 200 18.39 -8.68 -6.11
C SER A 200 19.61 -7.77 -5.92
N SER A 201 19.44 -6.44 -5.90
CA SER A 201 20.44 -5.54 -5.28
C SER A 201 20.04 -4.06 -5.34
N VAL A 202 19.09 -3.60 -4.53
CA VAL A 202 19.05 -2.14 -4.21
C VAL A 202 19.12 -1.86 -2.73
N ILE A 203 18.64 -2.77 -1.87
CA ILE A 203 18.65 -2.55 -0.42
C ILE A 203 19.65 -3.50 0.25
N ASP A 204 20.74 -2.92 0.73
CA ASP A 204 21.85 -3.57 1.43
C ASP A 204 21.68 -3.53 2.97
N LYS A 205 20.72 -2.76 3.49
CA LYS A 205 20.45 -2.62 4.93
C LYS A 205 19.16 -3.32 5.34
N VAL A 206 19.20 -3.98 6.49
CA VAL A 206 18.02 -4.58 7.12
C VAL A 206 17.93 -4.19 8.59
N ASN A 207 16.70 -3.98 9.05
CA ASN A 207 16.38 -3.71 10.44
C ASN A 207 15.66 -4.95 11.01
N LEU A 208 16.20 -5.56 12.06
CA LEU A 208 15.62 -6.77 12.64
C LEU A 208 14.63 -6.42 13.75
N ASP A 209 13.36 -6.74 13.53
CA ASP A 209 12.32 -6.68 14.58
C ASP A 209 12.55 -7.76 15.66
N ILE A 210 11.93 -7.57 16.83
CA ILE A 210 11.97 -8.52 17.96
C ILE A 210 11.58 -9.93 17.50
N THR A 211 10.54 -10.03 16.68
CA THR A 211 10.06 -11.33 16.17
C THR A 211 11.07 -12.04 15.27
N SER A 212 11.88 -11.28 14.54
CA SER A 212 12.99 -11.79 13.71
C SER A 212 14.15 -12.26 14.57
N LEU A 213 14.52 -11.47 15.58
CA LEU A 213 15.56 -11.85 16.54
C LEU A 213 15.21 -13.18 17.22
N ILE A 214 13.98 -13.30 17.72
CA ILE A 214 13.46 -14.55 18.32
C ILE A 214 13.54 -15.71 17.31
N THR A 215 13.07 -15.51 16.08
CA THR A 215 13.02 -16.58 15.07
C THR A 215 14.42 -17.06 14.66
N LEU A 216 15.39 -16.15 14.61
CA LEU A 216 16.79 -16.47 14.29
C LEU A 216 17.46 -17.34 15.37
N VAL A 217 17.11 -17.13 16.64
CA VAL A 217 17.76 -17.80 17.78
C VAL A 217 16.94 -18.94 18.37
N SER A 218 15.65 -19.04 18.06
CA SER A 218 14.73 -20.02 18.65
C SER A 218 15.21 -21.46 18.48
N SER A 219 14.99 -22.29 19.49
CA SER A 219 15.28 -23.72 19.40
C SER A 219 14.46 -24.40 18.30
N VAL A 220 13.17 -24.06 18.14
CA VAL A 220 12.30 -24.68 17.14
C VAL A 220 12.90 -24.58 15.73
N THR A 221 13.51 -23.45 15.39
CA THR A 221 14.12 -23.21 14.07
C THR A 221 15.53 -23.79 13.94
N ASN A 222 16.16 -24.14 15.07
CA ASN A 222 17.52 -24.67 15.17
C ASN A 222 17.54 -26.17 15.55
N GLY A 223 16.49 -26.91 15.18
CA GLY A 223 16.40 -28.37 15.36
C GLY A 223 15.44 -28.83 16.47
N GLY A 224 14.94 -27.91 17.31
CA GLY A 224 13.92 -28.16 18.33
C GLY A 224 12.51 -28.38 17.78
N CYS A 225 12.31 -28.35 16.46
CA CYS A 225 11.02 -28.67 15.84
C CYS A 225 10.64 -30.16 15.92
N HIS A 226 11.50 -31.04 16.45
CA HIS A 226 11.23 -32.47 16.60
C HIS A 226 10.70 -32.87 17.99
N PHE A 227 10.13 -31.92 18.72
CA PHE A 227 9.41 -32.19 19.96
C PHE A 227 7.90 -32.04 19.76
N ASP A 228 7.13 -32.85 20.48
CA ASP A 228 5.69 -32.71 20.66
C ASP A 228 5.41 -31.90 21.93
N PHE A 229 4.90 -30.70 21.74
CA PHE A 229 4.64 -29.73 22.82
C PHE A 229 3.20 -29.84 23.30
N SER A 230 3.00 -29.71 24.62
CA SER A 230 1.66 -29.72 25.21
C SER A 230 0.80 -28.51 24.74
N GLU A 231 1.44 -27.38 24.52
CA GLU A 231 0.81 -26.15 24.09
C GLU A 231 0.53 -26.18 22.58
N LYS A 232 -0.76 -26.11 22.20
CA LYS A 232 -1.22 -26.18 20.81
C LYS A 232 -0.47 -25.22 19.86
N VAL A 233 -0.17 -24.01 20.32
CA VAL A 233 0.54 -23.00 19.50
C VAL A 233 1.99 -23.44 19.21
N LEU A 234 2.69 -24.01 20.18
CA LEU A 234 4.07 -24.48 20.01
C LEU A 234 4.11 -25.74 19.14
N ALA A 235 3.18 -26.68 19.35
CA ALA A 235 3.05 -27.87 18.51
C ALA A 235 2.76 -27.50 17.04
N MET A 236 1.89 -26.51 16.81
CA MET A 236 1.62 -25.97 15.48
C MET A 236 2.87 -25.36 14.85
N GLN A 237 3.61 -24.51 15.57
CA GLN A 237 4.84 -23.90 15.05
C GLN A 237 5.94 -24.94 14.76
N ALA A 238 6.08 -25.97 15.60
CA ALA A 238 7.03 -27.06 15.35
C ALA A 238 6.64 -27.87 14.10
N SER A 239 5.36 -28.17 13.91
CA SER A 239 4.85 -28.83 12.70
C SER A 239 5.09 -27.99 11.44
N GLU A 240 4.82 -26.69 11.50
CA GLU A 240 5.10 -25.76 10.42
C GLU A 240 6.59 -25.71 10.08
N GLU A 241 7.48 -25.68 11.08
CA GLU A 241 8.92 -25.64 10.87
C GLU A 241 9.46 -26.92 10.22
N ARG A 242 8.89 -28.09 10.55
CA ARG A 242 9.25 -29.35 9.87
C ARG A 242 8.81 -29.36 8.40
N ARG A 243 7.66 -28.74 8.08
CA ARG A 243 7.14 -28.66 6.71
C ARG A 243 7.86 -27.61 5.87
N GLU A 244 8.12 -26.45 6.48
CA GLU A 244 8.67 -25.28 5.80
C GLU A 244 9.64 -24.53 6.74
N PRO A 245 10.92 -24.94 6.76
CA PRO A 245 11.92 -24.33 7.63
C PRO A 245 12.13 -22.85 7.31
N VAL A 246 12.12 -22.00 8.34
CA VAL A 246 12.20 -20.54 8.17
C VAL A 246 13.65 -20.07 7.97
N LEU A 247 14.62 -20.65 8.69
CA LEU A 247 16.01 -20.15 8.67
C LEU A 247 16.67 -20.17 7.29
N PRO A 248 16.54 -21.21 6.43
CA PRO A 248 17.20 -21.19 5.14
C PRO A 248 16.74 -20.02 4.26
N LYS A 249 15.44 -19.74 4.25
CA LYS A 249 14.86 -18.61 3.50
C LYS A 249 15.30 -17.28 4.07
N LEU A 250 15.26 -17.15 5.40
CA LEU A 250 15.66 -15.94 6.10
C LEU A 250 17.15 -15.65 5.93
N LYS A 251 18.02 -16.65 6.09
CA LYS A 251 19.48 -16.52 5.86
C LYS A 251 19.80 -16.16 4.42
N LYS A 252 19.12 -16.75 3.43
CA LYS A 252 19.26 -16.37 2.02
C LYS A 252 18.93 -14.89 1.80
N PHE A 253 17.86 -14.39 2.42
CA PHE A 253 17.49 -12.98 2.34
C PHE A 253 18.51 -12.07 3.04
N LEU A 254 19.01 -12.46 4.21
CA LEU A 254 19.97 -11.66 4.99
C LEU A 254 21.40 -11.68 4.42
N GLN A 255 21.72 -12.62 3.55
CA GLN A 255 23.07 -12.80 3.00
C GLN A 255 23.57 -11.52 2.32
N GLY A 256 24.76 -11.06 2.72
CA GLY A 256 25.41 -9.86 2.17
C GLY A 256 24.79 -8.53 2.61
N LYS A 257 23.83 -8.53 3.54
CA LYS A 257 23.18 -7.31 4.04
C LYS A 257 23.75 -6.88 5.39
N LYS A 258 23.84 -5.58 5.61
CA LYS A 258 24.17 -4.99 6.92
C LYS A 258 22.94 -5.02 7.82
N MET A 259 23.07 -5.68 8.96
CA MET A 259 21.97 -5.88 9.91
C MET A 259 22.01 -4.85 11.02
N TYR A 260 20.86 -4.25 11.30
CA TYR A 260 20.65 -3.26 12.35
C TYR A 260 19.59 -3.74 13.34
N VAL A 261 19.74 -3.32 14.59
CA VAL A 261 18.75 -3.50 15.66
C VAL A 261 18.67 -2.20 16.45
N CYS A 262 17.48 -1.63 16.60
CA CYS A 262 17.30 -0.44 17.41
C CYS A 262 17.23 -0.77 18.91
N GLN A 263 17.48 0.22 19.76
CA GLN A 263 17.55 0.04 21.22
C GLN A 263 16.25 -0.57 21.79
N THR A 264 15.08 -0.07 21.38
CA THR A 264 13.79 -0.65 21.79
C THR A 264 13.67 -2.14 21.42
N ALA A 265 14.09 -2.54 20.20
CA ALA A 265 14.03 -3.95 19.79
C ALA A 265 15.00 -4.82 20.59
N LEU A 266 16.19 -4.31 20.88
CA LEU A 266 17.21 -5.00 21.67
C LEU A 266 16.75 -5.26 23.10
N ASP A 267 16.19 -4.24 23.76
CA ASP A 267 15.76 -4.33 25.15
C ASP A 267 14.56 -5.26 25.32
N ASP A 268 13.56 -5.16 24.45
CA ASP A 268 12.42 -6.09 24.44
C ASP A 268 12.88 -7.53 24.15
N PHE A 269 13.79 -7.71 23.19
CA PHE A 269 14.34 -9.03 22.87
C PHE A 269 15.08 -9.64 24.06
N ARG A 270 15.96 -8.88 24.73
CA ARG A 270 16.67 -9.31 25.94
C ARG A 270 15.71 -9.67 27.06
N SER A 271 14.72 -8.83 27.33
CA SER A 271 13.69 -9.08 28.35
C SER A 271 12.95 -10.41 28.12
N ILE A 272 12.56 -10.69 26.86
CA ILE A 272 11.93 -11.95 26.47
C ILE A 272 12.89 -13.12 26.64
N LEU A 273 14.14 -12.97 26.21
CA LEU A 273 15.16 -14.00 26.25
C LEU A 273 15.58 -14.35 27.70
N ASP A 274 15.65 -13.37 28.58
CA ASP A 274 15.95 -13.58 30.00
C ASP A 274 14.83 -14.34 30.70
N THR A 275 13.59 -14.04 30.33
CA THR A 275 12.38 -14.66 30.90
C THR A 275 12.13 -16.07 30.39
N LEU A 276 12.30 -16.31 29.08
CA LEU A 276 11.85 -17.53 28.40
C LEU A 276 12.96 -18.35 27.75
N GLY A 277 14.12 -17.75 27.48
CA GLY A 277 15.18 -18.36 26.68
C GLY A 277 15.98 -19.42 27.44
N GLY A 278 16.19 -20.56 26.79
CA GLY A 278 17.13 -21.58 27.26
C GLY A 278 18.61 -21.23 26.99
N PRO A 279 19.56 -22.03 27.50
CA PRO A 279 20.98 -21.76 27.35
C PRO A 279 21.47 -21.75 25.89
N GLY A 280 20.94 -22.62 25.02
CA GLY A 280 21.26 -22.64 23.60
C GLY A 280 20.72 -21.42 22.83
N GLU A 281 19.49 -21.00 23.11
CA GLU A 281 18.87 -19.79 22.59
C GLU A 281 19.63 -18.54 23.03
N LYS A 282 20.04 -18.47 24.31
CA LYS A 282 20.90 -17.39 24.84
C LYS A 282 22.25 -17.33 24.15
N LYS A 283 22.91 -18.47 23.98
CA LYS A 283 24.19 -18.54 23.25
C LYS A 283 24.05 -18.11 21.79
N ARG A 284 22.98 -18.53 21.09
CA ARG A 284 22.71 -18.10 19.71
C ARG A 284 22.40 -16.60 19.63
N ALA A 285 21.76 -16.05 20.65
CA ALA A 285 21.51 -14.62 20.75
C ALA A 285 22.81 -13.81 20.89
N GLU A 286 23.75 -14.26 21.72
CA GLU A 286 25.06 -13.61 21.83
C GLU A 286 25.81 -13.61 20.48
N ASP A 287 25.86 -14.75 19.79
CA ASP A 287 26.46 -14.87 18.46
C ASP A 287 25.76 -13.97 17.42
N LEU A 288 24.43 -13.90 17.44
CA LEU A 288 23.68 -13.00 16.58
C LEU A 288 24.00 -11.53 16.88
N LEU A 289 23.94 -11.14 18.15
CA LEU A 289 24.14 -9.75 18.58
C LEU A 289 25.57 -9.26 18.31
N SER A 290 26.56 -10.15 18.28
CA SER A 290 27.94 -9.80 17.90
C SER A 290 28.09 -9.37 16.42
N ARG A 291 27.11 -9.71 15.56
CA ARG A 291 27.16 -9.47 14.10
C ARG A 291 26.22 -8.36 13.63
N VAL A 292 25.40 -7.80 14.51
CA VAL A 292 24.46 -6.73 14.18
C VAL A 292 24.99 -5.38 14.66
N THR A 293 24.61 -4.30 13.98
CA THR A 293 24.87 -2.94 14.44
C THR A 293 23.72 -2.46 15.31
N ILE A 294 23.99 -2.18 16.58
CA ILE A 294 23.00 -1.56 17.48
C ILE A 294 22.93 -0.05 17.19
N VAL A 295 21.72 0.49 17.13
CA VAL A 295 21.46 1.91 16.87
C VAL A 295 20.46 2.46 17.88
N GLU A 296 20.55 3.76 18.14
CA GLU A 296 19.55 4.48 18.92
C GLU A 296 18.20 4.52 18.20
N ASP A 297 17.13 4.69 18.98
CA ASP A 297 15.78 4.84 18.44
C ASP A 297 15.62 6.22 17.77
N ASP A 298 15.49 6.23 16.44
CA ASP A 298 15.25 7.45 15.65
C ASP A 298 14.16 7.21 14.58
N PRO A 299 12.87 7.25 14.97
CA PRO A 299 11.80 6.99 14.04
C PRO A 299 11.63 8.09 12.99
N SER A 300 11.34 7.70 11.74
CA SER A 300 11.00 8.61 10.64
C SER A 300 9.81 9.52 10.97
N ASP A 301 9.78 10.72 10.42
CA ASP A 301 8.72 11.71 10.67
C ASP A 301 7.33 11.18 10.27
N ARG A 302 7.22 10.52 9.11
CA ARG A 302 5.98 9.87 8.65
C ARG A 302 5.44 8.78 9.59
N THR A 303 6.29 8.23 10.45
CA THR A 303 5.87 7.24 11.46
C THR A 303 5.48 7.90 12.77
N LYS A 304 6.13 9.04 13.14
CA LYS A 304 5.78 9.84 14.32
C LYS A 304 4.38 10.43 14.20
N ASP A 305 4.01 10.86 12.99
CA ASP A 305 2.72 11.48 12.69
C ASP A 305 1.56 10.46 12.57
N MET A 306 1.87 9.16 12.57
CA MET A 306 0.85 8.12 12.49
C MET A 306 0.02 8.10 13.79
N PRO A 307 -1.33 8.19 13.73
CA PRO A 307 -2.16 8.30 14.92
C PRO A 307 -1.96 7.12 15.88
N TYR A 308 -1.90 7.41 17.18
CA TYR A 308 -1.88 6.39 18.21
C TYR A 308 -3.26 5.74 18.27
N SER A 309 -3.39 4.53 17.71
CA SER A 309 -4.55 3.70 17.98
C SER A 309 -4.29 2.85 19.22
N LEU A 310 -5.31 2.63 20.05
CA LEU A 310 -5.27 1.77 21.25
C LEU A 310 -4.84 0.31 20.96
N LYS A 311 -4.64 -0.06 19.68
CA LYS A 311 -4.17 -1.38 19.22
C LYS A 311 -2.77 -1.37 18.59
N ILE A 312 -2.07 -0.23 18.59
CA ILE A 312 -0.69 -0.13 18.12
C ILE A 312 0.20 0.14 19.34
N ARG A 313 0.95 -0.88 19.74
CA ARG A 313 1.94 -0.77 20.81
C ARG A 313 3.05 0.16 20.33
N ASP A 314 3.29 1.25 21.06
CA ASP A 314 4.28 2.29 20.74
C ASP A 314 5.64 1.73 20.27
N ARG A 315 6.05 0.62 20.87
CA ARG A 315 7.23 -0.17 20.46
C ARG A 315 7.32 -0.45 18.96
N SER A 316 6.24 -0.88 18.31
CA SER A 316 6.30 -1.26 16.89
C SER A 316 6.40 -0.02 16.00
N LYS A 317 5.88 1.13 16.44
CA LYS A 317 6.12 2.39 15.71
C LYS A 317 7.59 2.77 15.77
N VAL A 318 8.22 2.66 16.94
CA VAL A 318 9.65 2.98 17.11
C VAL A 318 10.52 2.07 16.25
N ILE A 319 10.30 0.75 16.31
CA ILE A 319 11.11 -0.24 15.57
C ILE A 319 10.98 -0.04 14.06
N PHE A 320 9.75 0.03 13.54
CA PHE A 320 9.52 0.16 12.10
C PHE A 320 9.89 1.57 11.61
N GLY A 321 9.64 2.61 12.40
CA GLY A 321 10.02 3.97 12.09
C GLY A 321 11.54 4.15 12.04
N THR A 322 12.29 3.50 12.94
CA THR A 322 13.76 3.57 12.93
C THR A 322 14.32 2.84 11.71
N GLY A 323 13.78 1.65 11.40
CA GLY A 323 14.12 0.94 10.15
C GLY A 323 13.82 1.78 8.91
N ASP A 324 12.71 2.50 8.92
CA ASP A 324 12.33 3.39 7.82
C ASP A 324 13.29 4.58 7.65
N LYS A 325 13.65 5.25 8.74
CA LYS A 325 14.63 6.35 8.74
C LYS A 325 15.98 5.90 8.20
N LEU A 326 16.41 4.69 8.55
CA LEU A 326 17.66 4.09 8.08
C LEU A 326 17.63 3.66 6.61
N GLN A 327 16.46 3.70 5.96
CA GLN A 327 16.20 3.10 4.67
C GLN A 327 16.58 1.60 4.67
N ALA A 328 16.25 0.90 5.75
CA ALA A 328 16.53 -0.51 5.97
C ALA A 328 15.23 -1.32 5.91
N VAL A 329 15.22 -2.42 5.14
CA VAL A 329 14.05 -3.31 5.08
C VAL A 329 13.83 -3.91 6.48
N THR A 330 12.66 -3.65 7.06
CA THR A 330 12.33 -4.20 8.37
C THR A 330 11.90 -5.65 8.24
N VAL A 331 12.68 -6.56 8.81
CA VAL A 331 12.39 -7.99 8.81
C VAL A 331 11.52 -8.29 10.03
N THR A 332 10.38 -8.94 9.85
CA THR A 332 9.38 -9.14 10.93
C THR A 332 8.41 -10.28 10.64
N ALA A 333 7.80 -10.85 11.69
CA ALA A 333 6.62 -11.69 11.62
C ALA A 333 5.31 -10.94 11.97
N ASN A 334 5.38 -9.66 12.35
CA ASN A 334 4.22 -8.88 12.78
C ASN A 334 3.41 -8.32 11.60
N SER A 335 2.81 -9.22 10.82
CA SER A 335 1.99 -8.84 9.66
C SER A 335 0.76 -8.00 10.04
N SER A 336 0.27 -8.13 11.27
CA SER A 336 -0.86 -7.36 11.78
C SER A 336 -0.53 -5.87 11.93
N PHE A 337 0.65 -5.53 12.46
CA PHE A 337 1.09 -4.14 12.54
C PHE A 337 1.31 -3.56 11.13
N VAL A 338 1.96 -4.30 10.23
CA VAL A 338 2.19 -3.85 8.84
C VAL A 338 0.87 -3.50 8.15
N ARG A 339 -0.15 -4.37 8.26
CA ARG A 339 -1.47 -4.11 7.69
C ARG A 339 -2.16 -2.90 8.35
N ALA A 340 -2.05 -2.76 9.67
CA ALA A 340 -2.64 -1.63 10.39
C ALA A 340 -2.01 -0.29 9.99
N ALA A 341 -0.68 -0.24 9.81
CA ALA A 341 0.03 0.92 9.33
C ALA A 341 -0.37 1.28 7.89
N GLN A 342 -0.47 0.29 7.01
CA GLN A 342 -0.90 0.50 5.63
C GLN A 342 -2.32 1.07 5.55
N HIS A 343 -3.23 0.61 6.41
CA HIS A 343 -4.59 1.17 6.49
C HIS A 343 -4.61 2.63 6.99
N GLN A 344 -3.54 3.09 7.64
CA GLN A 344 -3.35 4.47 8.08
C GLN A 344 -2.52 5.30 7.08
N GLY A 345 -2.26 4.77 5.88
CA GLY A 345 -1.54 5.47 4.81
C GLY A 345 -0.02 5.30 4.85
N VAL A 346 0.52 4.53 5.81
CA VAL A 346 1.97 4.32 5.95
C VAL A 346 2.36 2.94 5.44
N SER A 347 3.03 2.89 4.28
CA SER A 347 3.61 1.65 3.76
C SER A 347 5.07 1.53 4.15
N PHE A 348 5.44 0.46 4.86
CA PHE A 348 6.82 0.17 5.24
C PHE A 348 7.45 -0.83 4.27
N ALA A 349 8.74 -0.67 3.97
CA ALA A 349 9.52 -1.70 3.30
C ALA A 349 9.82 -2.83 4.29
N VAL A 350 9.17 -3.98 4.08
CA VAL A 350 9.23 -5.10 5.03
C VAL A 350 9.55 -6.43 4.35
N HIS A 351 10.26 -7.29 5.07
CA HIS A 351 10.40 -8.70 4.74
C HIS A 351 9.66 -9.53 5.77
N LEU A 352 8.55 -10.16 5.36
CA LEU A 352 7.71 -10.96 6.24
C LEU A 352 8.22 -12.40 6.32
N HIS A 353 8.30 -12.93 7.54
CA HIS A 353 8.54 -14.36 7.79
C HIS A 353 7.49 -14.94 8.75
N PRO A 354 7.29 -16.27 8.78
CA PRO A 354 6.44 -16.92 9.78
C PRO A 354 7.00 -16.72 11.19
N SER A 355 6.12 -16.53 12.19
CA SER A 355 6.54 -16.38 13.58
C SER A 355 6.94 -17.71 14.20
N ARG A 356 7.94 -17.67 15.08
CA ARG A 356 8.42 -18.82 15.87
C ARG A 356 8.66 -18.37 17.31
N ALA A 357 8.30 -19.20 18.28
CA ALA A 357 8.51 -18.92 19.70
C ALA A 357 9.84 -19.49 20.19
N LEU A 358 10.38 -18.93 21.27
CA LEU A 358 11.42 -19.59 22.07
C LEU A 358 10.82 -20.84 22.71
N THR A 359 11.53 -21.97 22.64
CA THR A 359 10.99 -23.30 22.96
C THR A 359 11.91 -24.14 23.82
N GLU A 360 13.20 -23.80 23.96
CA GLU A 360 14.18 -24.66 24.63
C GLU A 360 13.81 -25.02 26.08
N GLU A 361 13.35 -24.05 26.87
CA GLU A 361 12.90 -24.32 28.24
C GLU A 361 11.65 -25.22 28.31
N LYS A 362 10.82 -25.20 27.26
CA LYS A 362 9.62 -26.03 27.15
C LYS A 362 9.92 -27.45 26.68
N GLU A 363 11.04 -27.66 25.98
CA GLU A 363 11.47 -28.99 25.52
C GLU A 363 11.71 -29.96 26.69
N LYS A 364 12.08 -29.46 27.87
CA LYS A 364 12.28 -30.28 29.09
C LYS A 364 11.05 -31.10 29.48
N ASN A 365 9.86 -30.61 29.15
CA ASN A 365 8.58 -31.26 29.43
C ASN A 365 7.89 -31.78 28.16
N ALA A 366 8.54 -31.66 27.00
CA ALA A 366 8.00 -32.09 25.71
C ALA A 366 8.42 -33.52 25.39
N ILE A 367 7.67 -34.19 24.51
CA ILE A 367 7.95 -35.57 24.11
C ILE A 367 8.79 -35.52 22.83
N PRO A 368 9.99 -36.12 22.79
CA PRO A 368 10.75 -36.23 21.55
C PRO A 368 9.98 -37.06 20.52
N LEU A 369 9.80 -36.51 19.31
CA LEU A 369 9.27 -37.28 18.20
C LEU A 369 10.34 -38.24 17.71
N SER A 370 9.97 -39.49 17.44
CA SER A 370 10.87 -40.41 16.74
C SER A 370 11.31 -39.76 15.43
N ARG A 371 12.61 -39.75 15.16
CA ARG A 371 13.08 -39.53 13.80
C ARG A 371 12.67 -40.78 13.03
N ASP A 372 11.48 -40.76 12.44
CA ASP A 372 11.14 -41.78 11.47
C ASP A 372 12.19 -41.69 10.35
N ASN A 373 12.92 -42.81 10.16
CA ASN A 373 14.07 -42.95 9.28
C ASN A 373 13.77 -42.58 7.82
#